data_AF-A0A7J5EXZ6-F1
#
_entry.id   AF-A0A7J5EXZ6-F1
#
_cell.length_a   1.000
_cell.length_b   1.000
_cell.length_c   1.000
_cell.angle_alpha   90.00
_cell.angle_beta   90.00
_cell.angle_gamma   90.00
#
_symmetry.space_group_name_H-M   'P 1'
#
loop_
_entity.id
_entity.type
_entity.pdbx_description
1 polymer ?
#
loop_
_entity_poly.entity_id
_entity_poly.type
_entity_poly.pdbx_seq_one_letter_code
_entity_poly.pdbx_strand_id
1 'polypeptide(L)'
;MRAAIDRLGALAGLDTREEVEKTIWSSPAGKRRIAKRLAGLLPSHRTYVEPFAGSAAVLFAKEPAAIEAINDFDADIAKAYRLIQKADDAFLAKLRSRSWKGDKTTFLKLYDADPASDVDWLYKFLYVTHFSYGKLRGRSFSPVAQGVEASTVERVAQHAPRLKRVKVYDGDYEKVVRKYDAKDTAFFLDPPYAGYDANVGEKRFDEARFLKVLKDLRGKWLLTYGIRGTLPKALVEAGFTVKRIRTPRTIRSMRGVGGSSVLTQILASNYEPTAKAFDGLSSDDVQIDTWDGQPEDEFRITGRVLKAEERGEQRFVLGVVLEPETVDAQEDIYSAEEVRKVAHRFLEEFRGLGLMHQVPVNGQVKIVESYLALDDMRIGEEDVKKGTWLLGVHVLSDALWAKIKAGDFTGFSIGGSARRVPEPAGEGAA
;
A
#
# COMPACT_ATOMS: atom_id res chain seq x y z
N MET A 1 10.12 25.53 -24.85
CA MET A 1 9.31 25.24 -23.65
C MET A 1 9.91 24.15 -22.76
N ARG A 2 10.21 22.94 -23.28
CA ARG A 2 10.83 21.86 -22.48
C ARG A 2 12.24 22.19 -21.94
N ALA A 3 13.10 22.77 -22.76
CA ALA A 3 14.42 23.26 -22.33
C ALA A 3 14.38 24.46 -21.35
N ALA A 4 13.25 25.17 -21.25
CA ALA A 4 13.06 26.25 -20.29
C ALA A 4 12.59 25.72 -18.92
N ILE A 5 11.81 24.63 -18.93
CA ILE A 5 11.41 23.88 -17.73
C ILE A 5 12.64 23.20 -17.10
N ASP A 6 13.51 22.62 -17.92
CA ASP A 6 14.73 21.95 -17.44
C ASP A 6 15.75 22.95 -16.83
N ARG A 7 15.81 24.19 -17.35
CA ARG A 7 16.65 25.26 -16.79
C ARG A 7 16.11 25.88 -15.50
N LEU A 8 14.79 25.91 -15.32
CA LEU A 8 14.17 26.38 -14.07
C LEU A 8 14.30 25.35 -12.94
N GLY A 9 14.29 24.05 -13.25
CA GLY A 9 14.56 22.98 -12.28
C GLY A 9 16.02 22.94 -11.77
N ALA A 10 16.98 23.47 -12.53
CA ALA A 10 18.38 23.56 -12.11
C ALA A 10 18.69 24.78 -11.22
N LEU A 11 17.84 25.81 -11.24
CA LEU A 11 18.02 27.07 -10.50
C LEU A 11 17.30 27.11 -9.15
N ALA A 12 16.30 26.27 -8.95
CA ALA A 12 15.74 25.97 -7.63
C ALA A 12 16.25 24.60 -7.22
N GLY A 13 17.04 24.47 -6.16
CA GLY A 13 17.59 23.21 -5.66
C GLY A 13 16.52 22.22 -5.14
N LEU A 14 15.56 21.85 -5.99
CA LEU A 14 14.36 21.07 -5.72
C LEU A 14 14.32 19.83 -6.63
N ASP A 15 15.39 19.05 -6.66
CA ASP A 15 15.30 17.62 -6.93
C ASP A 15 16.50 16.88 -6.33
N THR A 16 16.61 16.90 -5.01
CA THR A 16 17.46 15.95 -4.26
C THR A 16 16.61 14.77 -3.78
N ARG A 17 15.82 14.16 -4.68
CA ARG A 17 15.29 12.82 -4.39
C ARG A 17 16.49 11.86 -4.34
N GLU A 18 16.86 11.42 -3.14
CA GLU A 18 17.87 10.38 -2.97
C GLU A 18 17.58 9.23 -3.94
N GLU A 19 18.60 8.84 -4.71
CA GLU A 19 18.45 7.76 -5.67
C GLU A 19 18.12 6.46 -4.92
N VAL A 20 16.88 5.99 -5.08
CA VAL A 20 16.40 4.78 -4.40
C VAL A 20 17.12 3.57 -4.97
N GLU A 21 18.09 3.07 -4.22
CA GLU A 21 18.87 1.88 -4.57
C GLU A 21 17.94 0.70 -4.87
N LYS A 22 18.19 0.03 -6.00
CA LYS A 22 17.34 -1.03 -6.49
C LYS A 22 17.84 -2.40 -6.02
N THR A 23 16.96 -3.17 -5.39
CA THR A 23 17.15 -4.61 -5.14
C THR A 23 17.21 -5.39 -6.46
N ILE A 24 17.64 -6.66 -6.39
CA ILE A 24 17.76 -7.57 -7.54
C ILE A 24 16.43 -7.68 -8.30
N TRP A 25 15.33 -7.97 -7.59
CA TRP A 25 13.97 -7.92 -8.12
C TRP A 25 13.05 -7.13 -7.18
N SER A 26 11.86 -6.80 -7.67
CA SER A 26 10.82 -6.15 -6.89
C SER A 26 9.80 -7.18 -6.41
N SER A 27 9.32 -7.01 -5.18
CA SER A 27 8.22 -7.79 -4.60
C SER A 27 6.98 -6.91 -4.41
N PRO A 28 5.76 -7.48 -4.41
CA PRO A 28 4.57 -6.80 -3.93
C PRO A 28 4.82 -6.27 -2.51
N ALA A 29 4.35 -5.05 -2.22
CA ALA A 29 4.59 -4.36 -0.95
C ALA A 29 6.07 -4.17 -0.53
N GLY A 30 7.01 -4.30 -1.48
CA GLY A 30 8.45 -4.23 -1.19
C GLY A 30 8.89 -2.91 -0.53
N LYS A 31 9.75 -3.01 0.48
CA LYS A 31 10.18 -1.90 1.35
C LYS A 31 11.31 -1.03 0.79
N ARG A 32 11.62 -1.15 -0.50
CA ARG A 32 12.80 -0.54 -1.13
C ARG A 32 12.96 0.96 -0.86
N ARG A 33 11.87 1.73 -0.91
CA ARG A 33 11.89 3.19 -0.67
C ARG A 33 12.27 3.56 0.76
N ILE A 34 11.93 2.72 1.73
CA ILE A 34 12.18 2.95 3.15
C ILE A 34 13.22 1.99 3.72
N ALA A 35 13.91 1.20 2.88
CA ALA A 35 14.79 0.13 3.33
C ALA A 35 15.99 0.66 4.12
N LYS A 36 16.66 1.73 3.64
CA LYS A 36 17.76 2.40 4.38
C LYS A 36 17.29 2.92 5.74
N ARG A 37 16.08 3.47 5.76
CA ARG A 37 15.45 4.01 6.97
C ARG A 37 15.10 2.90 7.97
N LEU A 38 14.52 1.80 7.50
CA LEU A 38 14.27 0.59 8.32
C LEU A 38 15.56 -0.04 8.83
N ALA A 39 16.62 -0.07 8.01
CA ALA A 39 17.93 -0.54 8.42
C ALA A 39 18.51 0.31 9.56
N GLY A 40 18.32 1.63 9.51
CA GLY A 40 18.73 2.56 10.58
C GLY A 40 17.97 2.39 11.91
N LEU A 41 16.82 1.72 11.91
CA LEU A 41 16.08 1.39 13.12
C LEU A 41 16.53 0.10 13.79
N LEU A 42 17.29 -0.75 13.09
CA LEU A 42 17.79 -1.99 13.65
C LEU A 42 18.76 -1.68 14.81
N PRO A 43 18.65 -2.38 15.95
CA PRO A 43 19.58 -2.18 17.05
C PRO A 43 20.96 -2.74 16.67
N SER A 44 22.00 -2.43 17.44
CA SER A 44 23.30 -3.11 17.28
C SER A 44 23.13 -4.63 17.44
N HIS A 45 23.72 -5.39 16.52
CA HIS A 45 23.54 -6.84 16.46
C HIS A 45 24.76 -7.53 15.83
N ARG A 46 24.97 -8.79 16.21
CA ARG A 46 25.96 -9.68 15.59
C ARG A 46 25.33 -10.59 14.54
N THR A 47 24.08 -10.99 14.78
CA THR A 47 23.30 -11.85 13.90
C THR A 47 22.11 -11.09 13.34
N TYR A 48 21.87 -11.19 12.04
CA TYR A 48 20.72 -10.59 11.37
C TYR A 48 19.89 -11.64 10.65
N VAL A 49 18.57 -11.58 10.76
CA VAL A 49 17.67 -12.56 10.15
C VAL A 49 16.46 -11.87 9.51
N GLU A 50 16.18 -12.19 8.24
CA GLU A 50 14.92 -11.86 7.55
C GLU A 50 14.12 -13.13 7.25
N PRO A 51 13.14 -13.51 8.10
CA PRO A 51 12.34 -14.71 7.90
C PRO A 51 11.35 -14.66 6.72
N PHE A 52 11.05 -13.44 6.24
CA PHE A 52 10.14 -13.14 5.13
C PHE A 52 10.88 -12.25 4.11
N ALA A 53 11.85 -12.84 3.41
CA ALA A 53 12.82 -12.08 2.64
C ALA A 53 12.19 -11.28 1.49
N GLY A 54 11.33 -11.89 0.68
CA GLY A 54 10.78 -11.27 -0.52
C GLY A 54 11.86 -10.81 -1.49
N SER A 55 12.22 -9.53 -1.43
CA SER A 55 13.34 -8.94 -2.21
C SER A 55 14.61 -8.64 -1.40
N ALA A 56 14.59 -8.95 -0.09
CA ALA A 56 15.65 -8.72 0.89
C ALA A 56 16.14 -7.27 0.93
N ALA A 57 15.19 -6.32 0.80
CA ALA A 57 15.52 -4.91 0.66
C ALA A 57 16.27 -4.35 1.87
N VAL A 58 15.94 -4.80 3.09
CA VAL A 58 16.60 -4.32 4.31
C VAL A 58 17.99 -4.95 4.47
N LEU A 59 18.16 -6.24 4.16
CA LEU A 59 19.46 -6.92 4.08
C LEU A 59 20.47 -6.17 3.19
N PHE A 60 20.04 -5.73 2.01
CA PHE A 60 20.91 -5.00 1.08
C PHE A 60 21.14 -3.54 1.47
N ALA A 61 20.23 -2.94 2.23
CA ALA A 61 20.34 -1.55 2.69
C ALA A 61 21.11 -1.39 4.00
N LYS A 62 21.29 -2.47 4.77
CA LYS A 62 22.04 -2.46 6.04
C LYS A 62 23.53 -2.77 5.85
N GLU A 63 24.32 -2.34 6.82
CA GLU A 63 25.70 -2.80 6.96
C GLU A 63 25.78 -4.30 7.24
N PRO A 64 26.77 -5.03 6.71
CA PRO A 64 26.92 -6.47 6.95
C PRO A 64 27.10 -6.83 8.44
N ALA A 65 26.37 -7.84 8.90
CA ALA A 65 26.59 -8.45 10.21
C ALA A 65 27.48 -9.70 10.12
N ALA A 66 27.98 -10.18 11.26
CA ALA A 66 28.85 -11.36 11.31
C ALA A 66 28.14 -12.64 10.86
N ILE A 67 26.85 -12.76 11.19
CA ILE A 67 25.99 -13.87 10.75
C ILE A 67 24.74 -13.28 10.15
N GLU A 68 24.37 -13.73 8.95
CA GLU A 68 23.15 -13.28 8.30
C GLU A 68 22.38 -14.45 7.71
N ALA A 69 21.07 -14.42 7.84
CA ALA A 69 20.19 -15.43 7.30
C ALA A 69 18.93 -14.81 6.69
N ILE A 70 18.51 -15.35 5.55
CA ILE A 70 17.22 -15.03 4.96
C ILE A 70 16.42 -16.32 4.78
N ASN A 71 15.09 -16.20 4.85
CA ASN A 71 14.14 -17.25 4.58
C ASN A 71 12.98 -16.67 3.77
N ASP A 72 12.35 -17.50 2.96
CA ASP A 72 11.05 -17.20 2.40
C ASP A 72 10.21 -18.47 2.36
N PHE A 73 8.89 -18.33 2.51
CA PHE A 73 7.99 -19.46 2.36
C PHE A 73 7.99 -19.97 0.92
N ASP A 74 8.16 -19.06 -0.05
CA ASP A 74 8.29 -19.43 -1.45
C ASP A 74 9.67 -20.01 -1.76
N ALA A 75 9.70 -21.31 -2.03
CA ALA A 75 10.91 -22.04 -2.39
C ALA A 75 11.60 -21.49 -3.66
N ASP A 76 10.86 -20.87 -4.58
CA ASP A 76 11.45 -20.26 -5.78
C ASP A 76 12.25 -19.01 -5.42
N ILE A 77 11.82 -18.20 -4.45
CA ILE A 77 12.58 -17.05 -3.96
C ILE A 77 13.91 -17.52 -3.37
N ALA A 78 13.86 -18.54 -2.51
CA ALA A 78 15.07 -19.11 -1.90
C ALA A 78 15.99 -19.76 -2.96
N LYS A 79 15.44 -20.49 -3.93
CA LYS A 79 16.20 -21.06 -5.05
C LYS A 79 16.89 -19.95 -5.84
N ALA A 80 16.20 -18.85 -6.16
CA ALA A 80 16.79 -17.72 -6.86
C ALA A 80 18.00 -17.14 -6.10
N TYR A 81 17.87 -16.89 -4.81
CA TYR A 81 18.99 -16.42 -3.99
C TYR A 81 20.17 -17.42 -3.97
N ARG A 82 19.91 -18.72 -3.81
CA ARG A 82 20.95 -19.76 -3.83
C ARG A 82 21.67 -19.85 -5.17
N LEU A 83 20.98 -19.67 -6.28
CA LEU A 83 21.60 -19.63 -7.61
C LEU A 83 22.47 -18.39 -7.77
N ILE A 84 22.00 -17.23 -7.31
CA ILE A 84 22.77 -15.98 -7.35
C ILE A 84 24.02 -16.06 -6.48
N GLN A 85 23.96 -16.73 -5.32
CA GLN A 85 25.13 -17.00 -4.47
C GLN A 85 26.24 -17.78 -5.19
N LYS A 86 25.85 -18.69 -6.08
CA LYS A 86 26.74 -19.56 -6.86
C LYS A 86 27.14 -18.96 -8.21
N ALA A 87 26.61 -17.80 -8.59
CA ALA A 87 26.89 -17.20 -9.88
C ALA A 87 28.36 -16.79 -9.98
N ASP A 88 29.08 -17.41 -10.91
CA ASP A 88 30.41 -17.02 -11.36
C ASP A 88 30.32 -16.18 -12.64
N ASP A 89 31.46 -15.75 -13.18
CA ASP A 89 31.50 -14.91 -14.37
C ASP A 89 30.91 -15.61 -15.60
N ALA A 90 31.08 -16.92 -15.72
CA ALA A 90 30.51 -17.71 -16.82
C ALA A 90 28.97 -17.80 -16.71
N PHE A 91 28.45 -17.98 -15.51
CA PHE A 91 27.01 -17.95 -15.22
C PHE A 91 26.43 -16.58 -15.57
N LEU A 92 27.07 -15.51 -15.10
CA LEU A 92 26.63 -14.14 -15.38
C LEU A 92 26.71 -13.81 -16.88
N ALA A 93 27.74 -14.28 -17.60
CA ALA A 93 27.85 -14.10 -19.04
C ALA A 93 26.68 -14.77 -19.79
N LYS A 94 26.34 -16.02 -19.44
CA LYS A 94 25.17 -16.72 -20.01
C LYS A 94 23.83 -16.05 -19.68
N LEU A 95 23.74 -15.40 -18.52
CA LEU A 95 22.55 -14.65 -18.11
C LEU A 95 22.45 -13.30 -18.85
N ARG A 96 23.58 -12.62 -19.07
CA ARG A 96 23.68 -11.37 -19.85
C ARG A 96 23.40 -11.59 -21.34
N SER A 97 23.70 -12.77 -21.88
CA SER A 97 23.44 -13.08 -23.29
C SER A 97 21.95 -13.30 -23.63
N ARG A 98 21.06 -13.26 -22.64
CA ARG A 98 19.61 -13.37 -22.84
C ARG A 98 18.99 -12.01 -23.14
N SER A 99 17.81 -12.01 -23.77
CA SER A 99 17.06 -10.77 -23.99
C SER A 99 16.44 -10.29 -22.68
N TRP A 100 16.76 -9.05 -22.27
CA TRP A 100 16.15 -8.40 -21.11
C TRP A 100 15.16 -7.30 -21.50
N LYS A 101 14.77 -7.28 -22.78
CA LYS A 101 13.70 -6.43 -23.30
C LYS A 101 12.34 -7.04 -23.03
N GLY A 102 11.45 -6.29 -22.41
CA GLY A 102 10.09 -6.73 -22.12
C GLY A 102 9.28 -6.97 -23.39
N ASP A 103 8.78 -8.19 -23.55
CA ASP A 103 7.96 -8.58 -24.68
C ASP A 103 6.90 -9.60 -24.24
N LYS A 104 5.63 -9.34 -24.55
CA LYS A 104 4.52 -10.19 -24.11
C LYS A 104 4.63 -11.63 -24.61
N THR A 105 5.08 -11.83 -25.85
CA THR A 105 5.22 -13.17 -26.43
C THR A 105 6.32 -13.96 -25.72
N THR A 106 7.47 -13.33 -25.53
CA THR A 106 8.61 -13.89 -24.78
C THR A 106 8.22 -14.19 -23.34
N PHE A 107 7.50 -13.28 -22.68
CA PHE A 107 7.00 -13.45 -21.32
C PHE A 107 6.12 -14.71 -21.18
N LEU A 108 5.12 -14.89 -22.05
CA LEU A 108 4.22 -16.05 -21.98
C LEU A 108 4.98 -17.35 -22.28
N LYS A 109 5.89 -17.34 -23.26
CA LYS A 109 6.76 -18.50 -23.54
C LYS A 109 7.61 -18.87 -22.33
N LEU A 110 8.24 -17.90 -21.68
CA LEU A 110 9.05 -18.16 -20.47
C LEU A 110 8.18 -18.60 -19.30
N TYR A 111 6.99 -18.03 -19.11
CA TYR A 111 6.07 -18.41 -18.06
C TYR A 111 5.69 -19.90 -18.16
N ASP A 112 5.36 -20.35 -19.37
CA ASP A 112 4.94 -21.74 -19.65
C ASP A 112 6.13 -22.71 -19.84
N ALA A 113 7.37 -22.21 -19.95
CA ALA A 113 8.56 -23.05 -20.15
C ALA A 113 8.90 -23.91 -18.92
N ASP A 114 9.47 -25.09 -19.16
CA ASP A 114 10.11 -25.92 -18.12
C ASP A 114 11.64 -25.90 -18.30
N PRO A 115 12.38 -25.07 -17.55
CA PRO A 115 13.80 -24.85 -17.79
C PRO A 115 14.66 -26.05 -17.36
N ALA A 116 15.50 -26.55 -18.27
CA ALA A 116 16.40 -27.68 -18.01
C ALA A 116 17.71 -27.30 -17.30
N SER A 117 18.05 -26.00 -17.20
CA SER A 117 19.28 -25.53 -16.57
C SER A 117 19.00 -24.46 -15.51
N ASP A 118 19.90 -24.34 -14.53
CA ASP A 118 19.81 -23.32 -13.48
C ASP A 118 19.86 -21.88 -14.03
N VAL A 119 20.63 -21.64 -15.10
CA VAL A 119 20.69 -20.33 -15.76
C VAL A 119 19.35 -19.99 -16.41
N ASP A 120 18.76 -20.94 -17.15
CA ASP A 120 17.46 -20.74 -17.79
C ASP A 120 16.34 -20.59 -16.76
N TRP A 121 16.42 -21.35 -15.66
CA TRP A 121 15.48 -21.25 -14.56
C TRP A 121 15.55 -19.88 -13.88
N LEU A 122 16.75 -19.38 -13.56
CA LEU A 122 16.91 -18.06 -12.94
C LEU A 122 16.49 -16.95 -13.91
N TYR A 123 16.83 -17.08 -15.20
CA TYR A 123 16.39 -16.14 -16.23
C TYR A 123 14.85 -16.07 -16.29
N LYS A 124 14.16 -17.22 -16.36
CA LYS A 124 12.70 -17.29 -16.30
C LYS A 124 12.17 -16.59 -15.06
N PHE A 125 12.67 -16.95 -13.88
CA PHE A 125 12.23 -16.38 -12.61
C PHE A 125 12.33 -14.86 -12.62
N LEU A 126 13.51 -14.32 -12.95
CA LEU A 126 13.79 -12.89 -12.93
C LEU A 126 12.99 -12.13 -14.00
N TYR A 127 12.89 -12.68 -15.22
CA TYR A 127 12.15 -12.07 -16.32
C TYR A 127 10.65 -12.01 -15.99
N VAL A 128 10.04 -13.12 -15.55
CA VAL A 128 8.62 -13.18 -15.19
C VAL A 128 8.33 -12.25 -14.00
N THR A 129 9.19 -12.22 -12.99
CA THR A 129 9.06 -11.29 -11.86
C THR A 129 9.09 -9.84 -12.32
N HIS A 130 10.06 -9.49 -13.18
CA HIS A 130 10.22 -8.13 -13.65
C HIS A 130 9.06 -7.69 -14.55
N PHE A 131 8.56 -8.54 -15.43
CA PHE A 131 7.62 -8.14 -16.48
C PHE A 131 6.15 -8.48 -16.19
N SER A 132 5.86 -9.19 -15.09
CA SER A 132 4.49 -9.46 -14.65
C SER A 132 3.76 -8.19 -14.17
N TYR A 133 2.45 -8.16 -14.39
CA TYR A 133 1.56 -7.13 -13.87
C TYR A 133 1.59 -7.13 -12.34
N GLY A 134 1.76 -5.95 -11.74
CA GLY A 134 1.88 -5.80 -10.28
C GLY A 134 3.12 -6.48 -9.66
N LYS A 135 4.03 -7.04 -10.46
CA LYS A 135 5.18 -7.85 -9.99
C LYS A 135 4.76 -9.09 -9.20
N LEU A 136 3.56 -9.60 -9.46
CA LEU A 136 2.96 -10.74 -8.75
C LEU A 136 3.47 -12.11 -9.24
N ARG A 137 4.38 -12.14 -10.22
CA ARG A 137 4.85 -13.38 -10.89
C ARG A 137 3.71 -14.24 -11.47
N GLY A 138 2.53 -13.66 -11.69
CA GLY A 138 1.41 -14.32 -12.37
C GLY A 138 1.52 -14.25 -13.89
N ARG A 139 0.62 -14.96 -14.58
CA ARG A 139 0.60 -15.10 -16.06
C ARG A 139 0.29 -13.80 -16.83
N SER A 140 -0.10 -12.73 -16.13
CA SER A 140 -0.43 -11.44 -16.75
C SER A 140 0.82 -10.60 -16.98
N PHE A 141 1.14 -10.30 -18.24
CA PHE A 141 2.19 -9.35 -18.61
C PHE A 141 1.79 -7.90 -18.32
N SER A 142 2.73 -7.07 -17.87
CA SER A 142 2.54 -5.65 -17.63
C SER A 142 2.60 -4.83 -18.93
N PRO A 143 1.50 -4.19 -19.40
CA PRO A 143 1.51 -3.47 -20.69
C PRO A 143 2.56 -2.35 -20.76
N VAL A 144 2.80 -1.65 -19.65
CA VAL A 144 3.80 -0.57 -19.56
C VAL A 144 5.25 -1.05 -19.64
N ALA A 145 5.47 -2.37 -19.66
CA ALA A 145 6.81 -2.95 -19.74
C ALA A 145 7.17 -3.44 -21.16
N GLN A 146 6.26 -3.32 -22.13
CA GLN A 146 6.56 -3.64 -23.53
C GLN A 146 7.69 -2.75 -24.05
N GLY A 147 8.73 -3.38 -24.59
CA GLY A 147 9.90 -2.73 -25.15
C GLY A 147 10.88 -2.16 -24.11
N VAL A 148 10.59 -2.26 -22.81
CA VAL A 148 11.46 -1.73 -21.74
C VAL A 148 12.62 -2.67 -21.50
N GLU A 149 13.84 -2.14 -21.53
CA GLU A 149 15.06 -2.87 -21.19
C GLU A 149 15.23 -2.95 -19.66
N ALA A 150 15.42 -4.15 -19.12
CA ALA A 150 15.58 -4.37 -17.69
C ALA A 150 17.05 -4.50 -17.30
N SER A 151 17.51 -3.66 -16.36
CA SER A 151 18.85 -3.77 -15.74
C SER A 151 18.96 -4.86 -14.66
N THR A 152 18.23 -5.95 -14.81
CA THR A 152 18.09 -6.98 -13.76
C THR A 152 19.39 -7.76 -13.59
N VAL A 153 20.08 -8.09 -14.68
CA VAL A 153 21.33 -8.86 -14.64
C VAL A 153 22.49 -8.07 -14.03
N GLU A 154 22.54 -6.76 -14.24
CA GLU A 154 23.51 -5.87 -13.59
C GLU A 154 23.30 -5.85 -12.08
N ARG A 155 22.04 -5.83 -11.62
CA ARG A 155 21.73 -5.91 -10.19
C ARG A 155 22.08 -7.27 -9.60
N VAL A 156 21.89 -8.36 -10.34
CA VAL A 156 22.39 -9.67 -9.91
C VAL A 156 23.90 -9.61 -9.68
N ALA A 157 24.66 -9.07 -10.65
CA ALA A 157 26.11 -8.95 -10.53
C ALA A 157 26.54 -8.05 -9.36
N GLN A 158 25.83 -6.94 -9.11
CA GLN A 158 26.09 -6.02 -8.01
C GLN A 158 25.86 -6.68 -6.64
N HIS A 159 24.79 -7.46 -6.50
CA HIS A 159 24.35 -8.01 -5.20
C HIS A 159 24.88 -9.42 -4.90
N ALA A 160 25.33 -10.17 -5.91
CA ALA A 160 25.84 -11.54 -5.74
C ALA A 160 27.01 -11.64 -4.73
N PRO A 161 28.03 -10.76 -4.74
CA PRO A 161 29.13 -10.82 -3.77
C PRO A 161 28.65 -10.70 -2.32
N ARG A 162 27.69 -9.81 -2.07
CA ARG A 162 27.08 -9.58 -0.75
C ARG A 162 26.35 -10.83 -0.24
N LEU A 163 25.66 -11.54 -1.15
CA LEU A 163 24.89 -12.74 -0.83
C LEU A 163 25.76 -13.94 -0.46
N LYS A 164 27.02 -14.04 -0.93
CA LYS A 164 27.89 -15.20 -0.64
C LYS A 164 28.07 -15.51 0.85
N ARG A 165 27.88 -14.51 1.72
CA ARG A 165 28.02 -14.63 3.19
C ARG A 165 26.69 -14.90 3.92
N VAL A 166 25.57 -14.90 3.20
CA VAL A 166 24.22 -15.00 3.75
C VAL A 166 23.77 -16.46 3.74
N LYS A 167 23.08 -16.91 4.77
CA LYS A 167 22.49 -18.28 4.80
C LYS A 167 21.06 -18.23 4.27
N VAL A 168 20.74 -19.02 3.25
CA VAL A 168 19.43 -18.98 2.56
C VAL A 168 18.60 -20.22 2.88
N TYR A 169 17.44 -20.01 3.51
CA TYR A 169 16.46 -21.02 3.87
C TYR A 169 15.16 -20.87 3.06
N ASP A 170 14.36 -21.92 3.05
CA ASP A 170 12.98 -21.88 2.54
C ASP A 170 12.02 -22.56 3.53
N GLY A 171 10.76 -22.17 3.43
CA GLY A 171 9.65 -22.73 4.20
C GLY A 171 9.19 -21.84 5.34
N ASP A 172 8.59 -22.47 6.34
CA ASP A 172 7.96 -21.78 7.47
C ASP A 172 8.97 -20.93 8.28
N TYR A 173 8.60 -19.67 8.51
CA TYR A 173 9.44 -18.66 9.17
C TYR A 173 9.88 -19.05 10.58
N GLU A 174 9.08 -19.82 11.32
CA GLU A 174 9.34 -20.09 12.73
C GLU A 174 10.62 -20.91 12.89
N LYS A 175 10.91 -21.82 11.96
CA LYS A 175 12.12 -22.65 12.00
C LYS A 175 13.39 -21.79 11.99
N VAL A 176 13.46 -20.80 11.10
CA VAL A 176 14.63 -19.91 11.02
C VAL A 176 14.68 -18.95 12.21
N VAL A 177 13.53 -18.46 12.65
CA VAL A 177 13.41 -17.57 13.81
C VAL A 177 13.95 -18.25 15.07
N ARG A 178 13.46 -19.47 15.38
CA ARG A 178 13.90 -20.24 16.55
C ARG A 178 15.37 -20.66 16.46
N LYS A 179 15.87 -20.98 15.26
CA LYS A 179 17.26 -21.38 15.03
C LYS A 179 18.27 -20.29 15.41
N TYR A 180 17.92 -19.02 15.17
CA TYR A 180 18.81 -17.89 15.40
C TYR A 180 18.43 -17.02 16.59
N ASP A 181 17.37 -17.34 17.32
CA ASP A 181 16.96 -16.52 18.47
C ASP A 181 18.05 -16.49 19.55
N ALA A 182 18.68 -15.32 19.71
CA ALA A 182 19.67 -15.03 20.72
C ALA A 182 19.67 -13.52 21.04
N LYS A 183 20.22 -13.14 22.20
CA LYS A 183 20.23 -11.73 22.66
C LYS A 183 20.93 -10.76 21.71
N ASP A 184 21.89 -11.24 20.91
CA ASP A 184 22.65 -10.48 19.93
C ASP A 184 22.11 -10.59 18.50
N THR A 185 20.86 -11.07 18.36
CA THR A 185 20.17 -11.21 17.07
C THR A 185 19.17 -10.11 16.85
N ALA A 186 19.21 -9.51 15.66
CA ALA A 186 18.18 -8.62 15.14
C ALA A 186 17.36 -9.34 14.04
N PHE A 187 16.05 -9.34 14.19
CA PHE A 187 15.10 -9.83 13.19
C PHE A 187 14.43 -8.65 12.47
N PHE A 188 14.36 -8.70 11.15
CA PHE A 188 13.45 -7.86 10.39
C PHE A 188 12.31 -8.74 9.86
N LEU A 189 11.08 -8.39 10.22
CA LEU A 189 9.88 -9.17 9.98
C LEU A 189 8.95 -8.37 9.06
N ASP A 190 8.61 -8.94 7.90
CA ASP A 190 7.65 -8.35 6.97
C ASP A 190 6.70 -9.44 6.42
N PRO A 191 5.87 -10.05 7.29
CA PRO A 191 4.98 -11.13 6.89
C PRO A 191 3.87 -10.64 5.95
N PRO A 192 3.14 -11.56 5.27
CA PRO A 192 1.94 -11.22 4.51
C PRO A 192 0.88 -10.51 5.37
N TYR A 193 0.31 -9.40 4.89
CA TYR A 193 -0.65 -8.59 5.66
C TYR A 193 -2.08 -9.10 5.52
N ALA A 194 -2.66 -9.62 6.61
CA ALA A 194 -4.06 -10.05 6.63
C ALA A 194 -5.02 -8.90 6.21
N GLY A 195 -6.00 -9.22 5.36
CA GLY A 195 -7.03 -8.26 4.91
C GLY A 195 -6.60 -7.29 3.79
N TYR A 196 -5.45 -7.52 3.15
CA TYR A 196 -4.98 -6.72 2.00
C TYR A 196 -5.04 -7.43 0.64
N ASP A 197 -5.32 -8.74 0.62
CA ASP A 197 -5.55 -9.56 -0.59
C ASP A 197 -4.52 -9.36 -1.73
N ALA A 198 -3.25 -9.17 -1.37
CA ALA A 198 -2.15 -9.04 -2.34
C ALA A 198 -1.72 -10.39 -2.93
N ASN A 199 -2.32 -11.50 -2.50
CA ASN A 199 -2.08 -12.87 -2.97
C ASN A 199 -0.61 -13.31 -2.80
N VAL A 200 0.00 -12.93 -1.67
CA VAL A 200 1.37 -13.31 -1.29
C VAL A 200 1.42 -14.30 -0.13
N GLY A 201 0.28 -14.90 0.24
CA GLY A 201 0.20 -15.96 1.25
C GLY A 201 -0.59 -15.59 2.51
N GLU A 202 -1.29 -14.46 2.49
CA GLU A 202 -2.09 -13.92 3.60
C GLU A 202 -3.06 -14.97 4.17
N LYS A 203 -3.71 -15.76 3.30
CA LYS A 203 -4.66 -16.81 3.72
C LYS A 203 -4.03 -17.95 4.53
N ARG A 204 -2.71 -18.12 4.44
CA ARG A 204 -1.95 -19.16 5.16
C ARG A 204 -1.25 -18.61 6.40
N PHE A 205 -1.23 -17.29 6.57
CA PHE A 205 -0.53 -16.64 7.66
C PHE A 205 -1.42 -16.60 8.91
N ASP A 206 -0.93 -17.19 10.00
CA ASP A 206 -1.63 -17.25 11.28
C ASP A 206 -1.07 -16.15 12.20
N GLU A 207 -1.86 -15.08 12.36
CA GLU A 207 -1.52 -13.92 13.18
C GLU A 207 -1.35 -14.28 14.67
N ALA A 208 -2.17 -15.20 15.19
CA ALA A 208 -2.13 -15.60 16.60
C ALA A 208 -0.88 -16.42 16.92
N ARG A 209 -0.53 -17.36 16.03
CA ARG A 209 0.73 -18.11 16.12
C ARG A 209 1.93 -17.17 16.02
N PHE A 210 1.90 -16.22 15.08
CA PHE A 210 2.98 -15.25 14.92
C PHE A 210 3.19 -14.40 16.17
N LEU A 211 2.11 -13.88 16.76
CA LEU A 211 2.19 -13.12 18.01
C LEU A 211 2.81 -13.92 19.15
N LYS A 212 2.49 -15.22 19.27
CA LYS A 212 3.11 -16.10 20.27
C LYS A 212 4.62 -16.18 20.06
N VAL A 213 5.07 -16.34 18.81
CA VAL A 213 6.50 -16.33 18.49
C VAL A 213 7.14 -15.00 18.91
N LEU A 214 6.54 -13.85 18.59
CA LEU A 214 7.07 -12.52 18.94
C LEU A 214 7.25 -12.32 20.45
N LYS A 215 6.31 -12.81 21.26
CA LYS A 215 6.34 -12.75 22.73
C LYS A 215 7.48 -13.56 23.34
N ASP A 216 7.82 -14.68 22.71
CA ASP A 216 8.84 -15.61 23.20
C ASP A 216 10.28 -15.23 22.78
N LEU A 217 10.46 -14.26 21.89
CA LEU A 217 11.77 -13.95 21.32
C LEU A 217 12.70 -13.22 22.29
N ARG A 218 13.94 -13.71 22.39
CA ARG A 218 15.04 -13.09 23.14
C ARG A 218 15.76 -12.04 22.30
N GLY A 219 15.87 -12.30 20.99
CA GLY A 219 16.42 -11.35 20.03
C GLY A 219 15.52 -10.12 19.85
N LYS A 220 16.12 -9.04 19.35
CA LYS A 220 15.39 -7.82 19.04
C LYS A 220 14.72 -7.96 17.67
N TRP A 221 13.50 -7.47 17.53
CA TRP A 221 12.80 -7.53 16.25
C TRP A 221 12.18 -6.20 15.87
N LEU A 222 12.21 -5.94 14.57
CA LEU A 222 11.52 -4.84 13.91
C LEU A 222 10.54 -5.43 12.91
N LEU A 223 9.26 -5.06 13.04
CA LEU A 223 8.16 -5.57 12.24
C LEU A 223 7.54 -4.44 11.42
N THR A 224 7.31 -4.68 10.14
CA THR A 224 6.38 -3.89 9.33
C THR A 224 5.12 -4.70 9.05
N TYR A 225 3.95 -4.11 9.29
CA TYR A 225 2.66 -4.78 9.05
C TYR A 225 1.57 -3.82 8.57
N GLY A 226 0.48 -4.36 8.03
CA GLY A 226 -0.72 -3.56 7.72
C GLY A 226 -1.44 -3.08 8.99
N ILE A 227 -2.41 -2.18 8.83
CA ILE A 227 -3.30 -1.74 9.93
C ILE A 227 -4.57 -2.60 10.05
N ARG A 228 -4.78 -3.54 9.12
CA ARG A 228 -5.90 -4.49 9.13
C ARG A 228 -5.49 -5.80 9.80
N GLY A 229 -6.48 -6.63 10.11
CA GLY A 229 -6.28 -7.90 10.82
C GLY A 229 -6.29 -7.74 12.33
N THR A 230 -5.97 -8.83 13.03
CA THR A 230 -5.99 -8.90 14.50
C THR A 230 -4.62 -8.59 15.12
N LEU A 231 -3.54 -8.81 14.36
CA LEU A 231 -2.17 -8.64 14.86
C LEU A 231 -1.87 -7.20 15.35
N PRO A 232 -2.23 -6.12 14.62
CA PRO A 232 -1.91 -4.76 15.05
C PRO A 232 -2.37 -4.44 16.47
N LYS A 233 -3.66 -4.65 16.76
CA LYS A 233 -4.24 -4.42 18.09
C LYS A 233 -3.55 -5.30 19.14
N ALA A 234 -3.33 -6.57 18.84
CA ALA A 234 -2.72 -7.51 19.77
C ALA A 234 -1.25 -7.18 20.09
N LEU A 235 -0.52 -6.48 19.20
CA LEU A 235 0.83 -5.99 19.48
C LEU A 235 0.82 -4.87 20.52
N VAL A 236 -0.15 -3.95 20.42
CA VAL A 236 -0.33 -2.85 21.38
C VAL A 236 -0.74 -3.41 22.75
N GLU A 237 -1.73 -4.32 22.78
CA GLU A 237 -2.17 -4.98 24.02
C GLU A 237 -1.07 -5.82 24.67
N ALA A 238 -0.12 -6.34 23.89
CA ALA A 238 1.05 -7.05 24.39
C ALA A 238 2.15 -6.11 24.95
N GLY A 239 1.97 -4.79 24.87
CA GLY A 239 2.92 -3.80 25.40
C GLY A 239 4.16 -3.58 24.52
N PHE A 240 4.11 -3.93 23.23
CA PHE A 240 5.19 -3.62 22.31
C PHE A 240 5.17 -2.16 21.87
N THR A 241 6.32 -1.63 21.45
CA THR A 241 6.40 -0.31 20.83
C THR A 241 5.75 -0.38 19.46
N VAL A 242 4.68 0.38 19.21
CA VAL A 242 3.99 0.42 17.91
C VAL A 242 3.84 1.87 17.43
N LYS A 243 4.26 2.11 16.19
CA LYS A 243 4.15 3.39 15.50
C LYS A 243 3.38 3.19 14.19
N ARG A 244 2.60 4.19 13.79
CA ARG A 244 2.01 4.28 12.46
C ARG A 244 3.04 4.86 11.51
N ILE A 245 3.13 4.33 10.30
CA ILE A 245 3.91 4.91 9.21
C ILE A 245 3.03 5.08 7.98
N ARG A 246 3.02 6.29 7.43
CA ARG A 246 2.30 6.65 6.21
C ARG A 246 3.31 6.89 5.10
N THR A 247 3.30 6.06 4.07
CA THR A 247 4.24 6.17 2.94
C THR A 247 3.51 6.41 1.61
N PRO A 248 4.03 7.23 0.67
CA PRO A 248 3.35 7.46 -0.60
C PRO A 248 3.40 6.19 -1.46
N ARG A 249 2.26 5.81 -2.05
CA ARG A 249 2.18 4.66 -2.95
C ARG A 249 2.99 4.91 -4.22
N THR A 250 3.70 3.87 -4.68
CA THR A 250 4.43 3.84 -5.97
C THR A 250 3.51 3.63 -7.16
N ILE A 251 2.32 3.08 -6.95
CA ILE A 251 1.33 2.90 -8.00
C ILE A 251 0.84 4.30 -8.35
N ARG A 252 1.28 4.85 -9.49
CA ARG A 252 0.55 5.94 -10.13
C ARG A 252 -0.89 5.45 -10.21
N SER A 253 -1.79 6.11 -9.50
CA SER A 253 -3.21 5.80 -9.60
C SER A 253 -3.53 5.63 -11.09
N MET A 254 -4.02 4.45 -11.46
CA MET A 254 -4.64 4.32 -12.77
C MET A 254 -5.71 5.40 -12.81
N ARG A 255 -5.72 6.25 -13.85
CA ARG A 255 -6.77 7.26 -14.02
C ARG A 255 -8.12 6.57 -13.81
N GLY A 256 -8.86 7.01 -12.78
CA GLY A 256 -10.19 6.49 -12.46
C GLY A 256 -10.27 5.34 -11.43
N VAL A 257 -9.15 4.84 -10.90
CA VAL A 257 -9.15 3.88 -9.78
C VAL A 257 -8.77 4.63 -8.50
N GLY A 258 -9.78 5.09 -7.76
CA GLY A 258 -9.60 5.78 -6.49
C GLY A 258 -8.97 4.85 -5.45
N GLY A 259 -8.01 5.37 -4.70
CA GLY A 259 -7.38 4.73 -3.56
C GLY A 259 -6.44 5.73 -2.90
N SER A 260 -6.27 5.67 -1.57
CA SER A 260 -5.37 6.58 -0.86
C SER A 260 -4.01 6.62 -1.55
N SER A 261 -3.50 7.83 -1.81
CA SER A 261 -2.14 8.09 -2.30
C SER A 261 -1.07 7.65 -1.29
N VAL A 262 -1.49 7.28 -0.08
CA VAL A 262 -0.67 6.88 1.05
C VAL A 262 -1.01 5.43 1.46
N LEU A 263 0.02 4.64 1.68
CA LEU A 263 -0.05 3.34 2.33
C LEU A 263 0.21 3.54 3.83
N THR A 264 -0.84 3.37 4.63
CA THR A 264 -0.74 3.31 6.10
C THR A 264 -0.35 1.91 6.53
N GLN A 265 0.70 1.82 7.33
CA GLN A 265 1.26 0.60 7.90
C GLN A 265 1.58 0.85 9.37
N ILE A 266 1.88 -0.21 10.09
CA ILE A 266 2.51 -0.13 11.40
C ILE A 266 3.98 -0.54 11.32
N LEU A 267 4.75 0.05 12.22
CA LEU A 267 6.08 -0.35 12.58
C LEU A 267 6.05 -0.75 14.05
N ALA A 268 6.45 -1.98 14.37
CA ALA A 268 6.43 -2.48 15.73
C ALA A 268 7.78 -3.07 16.15
N SER A 269 8.11 -3.03 17.45
CA SER A 269 9.35 -3.59 18.00
C SER A 269 9.23 -4.01 19.47
N ASN A 270 10.09 -4.95 19.91
CA ASN A 270 10.29 -5.29 21.34
C ASN A 270 11.44 -4.50 22.01
N TYR A 271 11.73 -3.33 21.47
CA TYR A 271 12.68 -2.35 21.99
C TYR A 271 12.19 -0.97 21.56
N GLU A 272 12.60 0.06 22.28
CA GLU A 272 12.30 1.44 21.91
C GLU A 272 13.40 1.93 20.94
N PRO A 273 13.09 2.20 19.66
CA PRO A 273 14.06 2.80 18.75
C PRO A 273 14.37 4.25 19.17
N THR A 274 15.60 4.71 18.95
CA THR A 274 15.99 6.07 19.36
C THR A 274 15.21 7.13 18.58
N ALA A 275 14.90 8.28 19.21
CA ALA A 275 14.20 9.39 18.55
C ALA A 275 14.90 9.84 17.25
N LYS A 276 16.24 9.93 17.26
CA LYS A 276 17.05 10.24 16.07
C LYS A 276 16.85 9.26 14.92
N ALA A 277 16.58 7.98 15.23
CA ALA A 277 16.32 6.98 14.20
C ALA A 277 14.95 7.20 13.53
N PHE A 278 13.98 7.79 14.23
CA PHE A 278 12.69 8.20 13.67
C PHE A 278 12.75 9.53 12.91
N ASP A 279 13.58 10.47 13.35
CA ASP A 279 13.78 11.74 12.65
C ASP A 279 14.34 11.52 11.23
N GLY A 280 15.23 10.53 11.07
CA GLY A 280 15.72 10.10 9.74
C GLY A 280 14.69 9.34 8.89
N LEU A 281 13.58 8.92 9.48
CA LEU A 281 12.45 8.31 8.78
C LEU A 281 11.39 9.32 8.34
N SER A 282 11.21 10.38 9.12
CA SER A 282 10.26 11.44 8.84
C SER A 282 10.79 12.32 7.71
N SER A 283 9.96 12.56 6.70
CA SER A 283 10.22 13.52 5.62
C SER A 283 8.89 14.13 5.19
N ASP A 284 8.88 15.17 4.37
CA ASP A 284 7.64 15.77 3.83
C ASP A 284 6.67 14.71 3.26
N ASP A 285 7.23 13.62 2.72
CA ASP A 285 6.51 12.49 2.14
C ASP A 285 6.17 11.33 3.10
N VAL A 286 6.78 11.23 4.28
CA VAL A 286 6.61 10.07 5.20
C VAL A 286 6.31 10.56 6.61
N GLN A 287 5.10 10.26 7.11
CA GLN A 287 4.68 10.64 8.46
C GLN A 287 4.71 9.45 9.41
N ILE A 288 5.18 9.69 10.63
CA ILE A 288 5.21 8.72 11.73
C ILE A 288 4.53 9.30 12.95
N ASP A 289 3.58 8.56 13.52
CA ASP A 289 2.89 8.89 14.76
C ASP A 289 2.76 7.67 15.67
N THR A 290 2.57 7.87 16.98
CA THR A 290 2.26 6.76 17.89
C THR A 290 0.87 6.21 17.56
N TRP A 291 0.74 4.88 17.54
CA TRP A 291 -0.53 4.22 17.25
C TRP A 291 -1.06 3.51 18.49
N ASP A 292 -2.33 3.73 18.81
CA ASP A 292 -3.01 3.30 20.04
C ASP A 292 -3.73 1.94 19.90
N GLY A 293 -3.58 1.27 18.76
CA GLY A 293 -4.14 -0.07 18.55
C GLY A 293 -5.61 -0.08 18.15
N GLN A 294 -6.27 1.07 18.09
CA GLN A 294 -7.65 1.15 17.63
C GLN A 294 -7.68 1.05 16.10
N PRO A 295 -8.58 0.23 15.51
CA PRO A 295 -8.98 0.41 14.13
C PRO A 295 -9.38 1.88 13.95
N GLU A 296 -9.04 2.49 12.81
CA GLU A 296 -9.63 3.81 12.51
C GLU A 296 -11.15 3.61 12.50
N ASP A 297 -11.86 4.29 13.42
CA ASP A 297 -13.32 4.12 13.60
C ASP A 297 -14.02 4.23 12.24
N GLU A 298 -14.68 3.14 11.82
CA GLU A 298 -15.54 3.13 10.63
C GLU A 298 -16.73 4.07 10.90
N PHE A 299 -16.61 5.30 10.43
CA PHE A 299 -17.70 6.27 10.49
C PHE A 299 -18.76 5.94 9.42
N ARG A 300 -20.04 5.84 9.81
CA ARG A 300 -21.18 5.54 8.92
C ARG A 300 -22.23 6.63 8.99
N ILE A 301 -22.59 7.20 7.82
CA ILE A 301 -23.71 8.13 7.61
C ILE A 301 -24.63 7.67 6.48
N THR A 302 -25.95 7.77 6.68
CA THR A 302 -26.99 7.52 5.67
C THR A 302 -27.71 8.82 5.26
N GLY A 303 -27.73 9.13 3.96
CA GLY A 303 -28.58 10.16 3.33
C GLY A 303 -29.68 9.57 2.44
N ARG A 304 -30.62 10.41 1.95
CA ARG A 304 -31.77 10.04 1.07
C ARG A 304 -31.58 10.51 -0.39
N VAL A 305 -32.19 9.79 -1.35
CA VAL A 305 -32.03 9.89 -2.81
C VAL A 305 -33.40 10.16 -3.40
N LEU A 306 -33.45 11.10 -4.33
CA LEU A 306 -34.67 11.56 -4.97
C LEU A 306 -34.65 11.18 -6.44
N LYS A 307 -35.78 10.63 -6.92
CA LYS A 307 -35.93 10.09 -8.26
C LYS A 307 -36.72 11.08 -9.12
N ALA A 308 -36.26 11.32 -10.36
CA ALA A 308 -37.01 12.08 -11.38
C ALA A 308 -37.33 11.16 -12.58
N GLU A 309 -38.51 11.36 -13.18
CA GLU A 309 -39.14 10.49 -14.18
C GLU A 309 -38.70 10.65 -15.66
N GLU A 310 -39.20 9.72 -16.46
CA GLU A 310 -38.72 9.06 -17.68
C GLU A 310 -38.54 9.87 -19.00
N ARG A 311 -37.37 9.69 -19.64
CA ARG A 311 -37.21 9.54 -21.09
C ARG A 311 -35.92 8.74 -21.37
N GLY A 312 -36.05 7.41 -21.41
CA GLY A 312 -34.92 6.50 -21.23
C GLY A 312 -34.37 6.60 -19.80
N GLU A 313 -34.03 5.48 -19.17
CA GLU A 313 -33.38 5.56 -17.85
C GLU A 313 -32.00 6.21 -18.06
N GLN A 314 -31.89 7.51 -17.77
CA GLN A 314 -30.63 8.26 -17.81
C GLN A 314 -29.58 7.63 -16.88
N ARG A 315 -30.03 6.77 -15.95
CA ARG A 315 -29.23 6.15 -14.88
C ARG A 315 -28.42 7.18 -14.11
N PHE A 316 -28.93 8.40 -14.10
CA PHE A 316 -28.38 9.54 -13.40
C PHE A 316 -29.01 9.59 -12.03
N VAL A 317 -28.17 9.72 -11.00
CA VAL A 317 -28.60 9.94 -9.62
C VAL A 317 -27.90 11.20 -9.13
N LEU A 318 -28.70 12.17 -8.74
CA LEU A 318 -28.26 13.35 -8.01
C LEU A 318 -28.64 13.14 -6.54
N GLY A 319 -27.71 13.38 -5.64
CA GLY A 319 -27.97 13.25 -4.22
C GLY A 319 -27.21 14.29 -3.40
N VAL A 320 -27.77 14.59 -2.23
CA VAL A 320 -27.13 15.40 -1.21
C VAL A 320 -26.05 14.55 -0.53
N VAL A 321 -24.85 15.10 -0.43
CA VAL A 321 -23.75 14.48 0.32
C VAL A 321 -23.67 15.07 1.72
N LEU A 322 -23.73 16.41 1.83
CA LEU A 322 -23.75 17.15 3.09
C LEU A 322 -24.56 18.43 2.92
N GLU A 323 -25.48 18.68 3.85
CA GLU A 323 -26.25 19.92 3.95
C GLU A 323 -25.74 20.74 5.13
N PRO A 324 -25.45 22.04 4.96
CA PRO A 324 -24.89 22.84 6.03
C PRO A 324 -25.96 23.24 7.06
N GLU A 325 -25.49 23.51 8.29
CA GLU A 325 -26.31 23.92 9.44
C GLU A 325 -27.53 23.01 9.70
N THR A 326 -27.40 21.74 9.35
CA THR A 326 -28.45 20.73 9.47
C THR A 326 -27.90 19.54 10.21
N VAL A 327 -28.66 19.10 11.21
CA VAL A 327 -28.32 17.92 12.00
C VAL A 327 -28.41 16.70 11.08
N ASP A 328 -27.28 16.04 10.87
CA ASP A 328 -27.24 14.81 10.09
C ASP A 328 -27.72 13.60 10.90
N ALA A 329 -27.67 12.41 10.31
CA ALA A 329 -28.09 11.18 10.98
C ALA A 329 -27.18 10.76 12.17
N GLN A 330 -26.11 11.51 12.46
CA GLN A 330 -25.07 11.25 13.45
C GLN A 330 -25.05 12.35 14.52
N GLU A 331 -26.07 13.20 14.50
CA GLU A 331 -26.24 14.35 15.38
C GLU A 331 -25.10 15.38 15.23
N ASP A 332 -24.41 15.39 14.08
CA ASP A 332 -23.41 16.41 13.76
C ASP A 332 -24.02 17.54 12.94
N ILE A 333 -23.40 18.72 13.03
CA ILE A 333 -23.72 19.89 12.23
C ILE A 333 -22.42 20.38 11.58
N TYR A 334 -22.47 20.65 10.28
CA TYR A 334 -21.35 21.21 9.53
C TYR A 334 -21.67 22.63 9.09
N SER A 335 -20.71 23.53 9.20
CA SER A 335 -20.84 24.86 8.62
C SER A 335 -20.79 24.82 7.08
N ALA A 336 -21.40 25.80 6.43
CA ALA A 336 -21.29 25.99 4.98
C ALA A 336 -19.84 26.10 4.48
N GLU A 337 -18.91 26.55 5.32
CA GLU A 337 -17.48 26.56 5.00
C GLU A 337 -16.86 25.17 5.00
N GLU A 338 -17.20 24.34 5.99
CA GLU A 338 -16.72 22.96 6.05
C GLU A 338 -17.27 22.13 4.90
N VAL A 339 -18.58 22.25 4.60
CA VAL A 339 -19.21 21.59 3.46
C VAL A 339 -18.50 21.97 2.15
N ARG A 340 -18.23 23.27 1.94
CA ARG A 340 -17.47 23.76 0.77
C ARG A 340 -16.08 23.16 0.67
N LYS A 341 -15.32 23.24 1.76
CA LYS A 341 -13.94 22.74 1.83
C LYS A 341 -13.88 21.26 1.49
N VAL A 342 -14.81 20.50 2.05
CA VAL A 342 -14.89 19.06 1.89
C VAL A 342 -15.33 18.68 0.46
N ALA A 343 -16.33 19.35 -0.10
CA ALA A 343 -16.76 19.15 -1.48
C ALA A 343 -15.63 19.42 -2.49
N HIS A 344 -14.87 20.50 -2.31
CA HIS A 344 -13.74 20.84 -3.16
C HIS A 344 -12.60 19.83 -3.01
N ARG A 345 -12.24 19.48 -1.77
CA ARG A 345 -11.19 18.50 -1.49
C ARG A 345 -11.52 17.12 -2.08
N PHE A 346 -12.79 16.71 -2.01
CA PHE A 346 -13.24 15.47 -2.65
C PHE A 346 -12.94 15.48 -4.16
N LEU A 347 -13.23 16.59 -4.83
CA LEU A 347 -12.92 16.76 -6.25
C LEU A 347 -11.42 16.91 -6.51
N GLU A 348 -10.63 17.50 -5.63
CA GLU A 348 -9.20 17.66 -5.86
C GLU A 348 -8.43 16.36 -5.66
N GLU A 349 -8.78 15.59 -4.63
CA GLU A 349 -7.94 14.51 -4.11
C GLU A 349 -8.51 13.11 -4.30
N PHE A 350 -9.85 12.95 -4.37
CA PHE A 350 -10.48 11.64 -4.23
C PHE A 350 -11.24 11.17 -5.48
N ARG A 351 -12.28 11.91 -5.91
CA ARG A 351 -13.18 11.58 -7.05
C ARG A 351 -13.58 10.09 -7.13
N GLY A 352 -13.74 9.43 -5.99
CA GLY A 352 -13.97 8.00 -5.90
C GLY A 352 -15.24 7.67 -5.15
N LEU A 353 -15.91 6.60 -5.55
CA LEU A 353 -17.13 6.09 -4.91
C LEU A 353 -16.91 4.64 -4.49
N GLY A 354 -17.25 4.33 -3.25
CA GLY A 354 -17.29 2.98 -2.73
C GLY A 354 -18.72 2.60 -2.35
N LEU A 355 -19.13 1.36 -2.60
CA LEU A 355 -20.32 0.82 -1.95
C LEU A 355 -19.99 0.62 -0.48
N MET A 356 -20.76 1.29 0.38
CA MET A 356 -20.61 1.25 1.83
C MET A 356 -19.16 1.51 2.28
N HIS A 357 -18.41 2.33 1.53
CA HIS A 357 -16.97 2.62 1.76
C HIS A 357 -16.02 1.41 1.73
N GLN A 358 -16.51 0.22 1.36
CA GLN A 358 -15.76 -1.03 1.43
C GLN A 358 -15.37 -1.57 0.05
N VAL A 359 -16.25 -1.41 -0.95
CA VAL A 359 -16.02 -1.92 -2.30
C VAL A 359 -15.91 -0.77 -3.30
N PRO A 360 -14.74 -0.50 -3.90
CA PRO A 360 -14.61 0.52 -4.93
C PRO A 360 -15.54 0.23 -6.13
N VAL A 361 -16.36 1.19 -6.52
CA VAL A 361 -17.30 1.05 -7.64
C VAL A 361 -17.06 2.03 -8.78
N ASN A 362 -15.88 2.64 -8.85
CA ASN A 362 -15.50 3.57 -9.92
C ASN A 362 -15.57 2.97 -11.36
N GLY A 363 -15.64 1.64 -11.50
CA GLY A 363 -15.90 0.94 -12.76
C GLY A 363 -17.38 0.71 -13.08
N GLN A 364 -18.25 0.84 -12.07
CA GLN A 364 -19.70 0.59 -12.12
C GLN A 364 -20.53 1.88 -11.99
N VAL A 365 -19.93 2.96 -11.50
CA VAL A 365 -20.52 4.29 -11.34
C VAL A 365 -19.50 5.35 -11.75
N LYS A 366 -19.94 6.40 -12.44
CA LYS A 366 -19.12 7.55 -12.85
C LYS A 366 -19.68 8.82 -12.24
N ILE A 367 -18.85 9.57 -11.52
CA ILE A 367 -19.20 10.93 -11.11
C ILE A 367 -19.21 11.79 -12.38
N VAL A 368 -20.32 12.48 -12.60
CA VAL A 368 -20.48 13.41 -13.73
C VAL A 368 -20.56 14.85 -13.25
N GLU A 369 -21.04 15.08 -12.03
CA GLU A 369 -21.19 16.41 -11.44
C GLU A 369 -20.91 16.38 -9.93
N SER A 370 -20.33 17.46 -9.41
CA SER A 370 -20.13 17.68 -7.97
C SER A 370 -20.03 19.18 -7.74
N TYR A 371 -20.99 19.77 -7.02
CA TYR A 371 -21.08 21.22 -6.87
C TYR A 371 -21.79 21.60 -5.57
N LEU A 372 -21.67 22.88 -5.20
CA LEU A 372 -22.40 23.46 -4.09
C LEU A 372 -23.65 24.17 -4.63
N ALA A 373 -24.78 23.98 -3.96
CA ALA A 373 -26.00 24.76 -4.21
C ALA A 373 -25.69 26.26 -4.06
N LEU A 374 -25.85 27.03 -5.14
CA LEU A 374 -25.49 28.46 -5.15
C LEU A 374 -26.52 29.32 -4.40
N ASP A 375 -27.76 28.83 -4.34
CA ASP A 375 -28.87 29.43 -3.63
C ASP A 375 -29.79 28.32 -3.08
N ASP A 376 -30.75 28.68 -2.24
CA ASP A 376 -31.82 27.78 -1.84
C ASP A 376 -32.59 27.39 -3.11
N MET A 377 -32.71 26.08 -3.35
CA MET A 377 -33.30 25.57 -4.58
C MET A 377 -34.15 24.35 -4.31
N ARG A 378 -35.13 24.12 -5.19
CA ARG A 378 -35.98 22.93 -5.13
C ARG A 378 -35.55 21.95 -6.21
N ILE A 379 -35.20 20.73 -5.82
CA ILE A 379 -34.81 19.64 -6.73
C ILE A 379 -35.87 18.54 -6.63
N GLY A 380 -36.74 18.44 -7.63
CA GLY A 380 -37.91 17.56 -7.58
C GLY A 380 -38.90 18.01 -6.49
N GLU A 381 -39.14 17.14 -5.51
CA GLU A 381 -40.04 17.42 -4.39
C GLU A 381 -39.34 17.98 -3.15
N GLU A 382 -38.03 18.22 -3.20
CA GLU A 382 -37.26 18.54 -1.99
C GLU A 382 -36.54 19.87 -2.07
N ASP A 383 -36.46 20.50 -0.91
CA ASP A 383 -35.83 21.79 -0.71
C ASP A 383 -34.37 21.56 -0.30
N VAL A 384 -33.45 22.12 -1.07
CA VAL A 384 -32.01 22.02 -0.89
C VAL A 384 -31.49 23.39 -0.49
N LYS A 385 -30.89 23.49 0.70
CA LYS A 385 -30.34 24.76 1.18
C LYS A 385 -29.12 25.20 0.37
N LYS A 386 -28.92 26.50 0.27
CA LYS A 386 -27.70 27.12 -0.22
C LYS A 386 -26.48 26.56 0.52
N GLY A 387 -25.42 26.25 -0.24
CA GLY A 387 -24.18 25.69 0.30
C GLY A 387 -24.20 24.17 0.44
N THR A 388 -25.33 23.50 0.22
CA THR A 388 -25.40 22.03 0.17
C THR A 388 -24.51 21.46 -0.91
N TRP A 389 -23.75 20.42 -0.55
CA TRP A 389 -22.96 19.67 -1.53
C TRP A 389 -23.81 18.61 -2.22
N LEU A 390 -23.97 18.80 -3.53
CA LEU A 390 -24.66 17.88 -4.44
C LEU A 390 -23.66 17.09 -5.27
N LEU A 391 -23.93 15.80 -5.45
CA LEU A 391 -23.13 14.88 -6.25
C LEU A 391 -24.01 14.14 -7.26
N GLY A 392 -23.67 14.28 -8.54
CA GLY A 392 -24.34 13.64 -9.67
C GLY A 392 -23.50 12.49 -10.22
N VAL A 393 -24.11 11.31 -10.40
CA VAL A 393 -23.43 10.11 -10.90
C VAL A 393 -24.22 9.40 -12.00
N HIS A 394 -23.52 8.81 -12.96
CA HIS A 394 -24.05 7.82 -13.90
C HIS A 394 -23.78 6.41 -13.41
N VAL A 395 -24.83 5.61 -13.27
CA VAL A 395 -24.75 4.22 -12.85
C VAL A 395 -24.64 3.33 -14.09
N LEU A 396 -23.46 2.76 -14.31
CA LEU A 396 -23.17 1.90 -15.46
C LEU A 396 -23.59 0.44 -15.25
N SER A 397 -23.63 -0.02 -13.99
CA SER A 397 -23.95 -1.41 -13.63
C SER A 397 -25.46 -1.65 -13.52
N ASP A 398 -25.98 -2.61 -14.27
CA ASP A 398 -27.39 -3.04 -14.21
C ASP A 398 -27.79 -3.51 -12.81
N ALA A 399 -26.90 -4.24 -12.13
CA ALA A 399 -27.15 -4.76 -10.79
C ALA A 399 -27.24 -3.65 -9.74
N LEU A 400 -26.38 -2.63 -9.82
CA LEU A 400 -26.45 -1.48 -8.93
C LEU A 400 -27.66 -0.61 -9.22
N TRP A 401 -27.98 -0.45 -10.51
CA TRP A 401 -29.15 0.30 -10.92
C TRP A 401 -30.45 -0.36 -10.43
N ALA A 402 -30.55 -1.69 -10.51
CA ALA A 402 -31.69 -2.42 -9.95
C ALA A 402 -31.85 -2.21 -8.44
N LYS A 403 -30.75 -2.21 -7.68
CA LYS A 403 -30.74 -1.95 -6.24
C LYS A 403 -31.15 -0.52 -5.88
N ILE A 404 -30.68 0.47 -6.64
CA ILE A 404 -31.13 1.86 -6.49
C ILE A 404 -32.63 1.96 -6.75
N LYS A 405 -33.14 1.28 -7.79
CA LYS A 405 -34.59 1.25 -8.09
C LYS A 405 -35.42 0.54 -7.02
N ALA A 406 -34.85 -0.47 -6.36
CA ALA A 406 -35.47 -1.17 -5.25
C ALA A 406 -35.45 -0.36 -3.94
N GLY A 407 -34.69 0.74 -3.87
CA GLY A 407 -34.53 1.53 -2.66
C GLY A 407 -33.46 1.00 -1.70
N ASP A 408 -32.67 0.01 -2.10
CA ASP A 408 -31.59 -0.56 -1.26
C ASP A 408 -30.45 0.43 -1.03
N PHE A 409 -30.26 1.36 -1.97
CA PHE A 409 -29.30 2.46 -1.86
C PHE A 409 -30.04 3.77 -1.92
N THR A 410 -30.10 4.44 -0.78
CA THR A 410 -30.82 5.70 -0.64
C THR A 410 -29.91 6.90 -0.59
N GLY A 411 -28.58 6.84 -0.63
CA GLY A 411 -27.78 8.04 -0.39
C GLY A 411 -26.33 7.97 -0.81
N PHE A 412 -25.71 9.15 -0.94
CA PHE A 412 -24.26 9.28 -0.91
C PHE A 412 -23.80 9.50 0.53
N SER A 413 -22.56 9.15 0.79
CA SER A 413 -21.91 9.33 2.07
C SER A 413 -20.47 9.73 1.82
N ILE A 414 -19.92 10.60 2.66
CA ILE A 414 -18.52 10.95 2.63
C ILE A 414 -17.70 10.05 3.56
N GLY A 415 -16.57 9.56 3.07
CA GLY A 415 -15.53 8.93 3.89
C GLY A 415 -14.38 9.90 4.13
N GLY A 416 -13.99 10.11 5.38
CA GLY A 416 -12.90 11.02 5.75
C GLY A 416 -12.64 11.06 7.26
N SER A 417 -11.67 11.87 7.68
CA SER A 417 -11.36 12.11 9.10
C SER A 417 -11.74 13.55 9.48
N ALA A 418 -12.46 13.71 10.59
CA ALA A 418 -12.83 15.01 11.15
C ALA A 418 -12.57 15.04 12.66
N ARG A 419 -12.44 16.24 13.23
CA ARG A 419 -12.39 16.45 14.67
C ARG A 419 -13.76 16.98 15.10
N ARG A 420 -14.49 16.22 15.90
CA ARG A 420 -15.73 16.71 16.54
C ARG A 420 -15.38 17.71 17.64
N VAL A 421 -16.13 18.80 17.70
CA VAL A 421 -16.04 19.81 18.75
C VAL A 421 -17.47 20.06 19.24
N PRO A 422 -17.73 20.07 20.56
CA PRO A 422 -19.05 20.41 21.07
C PRO A 422 -19.49 21.78 20.55
N GLU A 423 -20.72 21.87 20.07
CA GLU A 423 -21.31 23.16 19.75
C GLU A 423 -21.32 24.01 21.05
N PRO A 424 -20.81 25.25 21.02
CA PRO A 424 -20.86 26.11 22.18
C PRO A 424 -22.33 26.26 22.61
N ALA A 425 -22.63 25.94 23.87
CA ALA A 425 -23.97 26.09 24.41
C ALA A 425 -24.44 27.54 24.17
N GLY A 426 -25.43 27.70 23.31
CA GLY A 426 -26.00 29.02 23.04
C GLY A 426 -26.51 29.63 24.33
N GLU A 427 -26.14 30.89 24.59
CA GLU A 427 -26.78 31.70 25.61
C GLU A 427 -28.27 31.85 25.25
N GLY A 428 -29.14 31.03 25.87
CA GLY A 428 -30.58 31.26 25.86
C GLY A 428 -31.45 30.01 25.75
N ALA A 429 -31.79 29.42 26.90
CA ALA A 429 -33.15 28.96 27.23
C ALA A 429 -33.21 28.65 28.74
N ALA A 430 -33.51 29.68 29.53
CA ALA A 430 -34.13 29.55 30.84
C ALA A 430 -35.65 29.56 30.67
#